data_AF-A0A1T5CP26-F1
#
_entry.id   AF-A0A1T5CP26-F1
#
_cell.length_a   1.000
_cell.length_b   1.000
_cell.length_c   1.000
_cell.angle_alpha   90.00
_cell.angle_beta   90.00
_cell.angle_gamma   90.00
#
_symmetry.space_group_name_H-M   'P 1'
#
loop_
_entity.id
_entity.type
_entity.pdbx_description
1 polymer ?
#
loop_
_entity_poly.entity_id
_entity_poly.type
_entity_poly.pdbx_seq_one_letter_code
_entity_poly.pdbx_strand_id
1 'polypeptide(L)' 'MMLRYIWGALMCIYGVSLYIKYFQKLSEGWNITLHFLSASLCIIGISLIIQARRTLK' A
#
# COMPACT_ATOMS: atom_id res chain seq x y z
N MET A 1 -19.56 4.56 1.95
CA MET A 1 -18.89 3.30 2.34
C MET A 1 -18.03 2.71 1.23
N MET A 2 -18.51 2.62 -0.01
CA MET A 2 -17.75 2.10 -1.17
C MET A 2 -16.43 2.86 -1.47
N LEU A 3 -16.41 4.17 -1.22
CA LEU A 3 -15.23 5.03 -1.45
C LEU A 3 -14.00 4.61 -0.62
N ARG A 4 -14.18 4.16 0.62
CA ARG A 4 -13.08 3.72 1.50
C ARG A 4 -12.43 2.42 1.02
N TYR A 5 -13.23 1.52 0.47
CA TYR A 5 -12.76 0.27 -0.12
C TYR A 5 -11.94 0.54 -1.39
N ILE A 6 -12.44 1.42 -2.26
CA ILE A 6 -11.74 1.84 -3.48
C ILE A 6 -10.41 2.54 -3.11
N TRP A 7 -10.42 3.42 -2.10
CA TRP A 7 -9.21 4.08 -1.61
C TRP A 7 -8.18 3.11 -1.03
N GLY A 8 -8.60 2.13 -0.25
CA GLY A 8 -7.71 1.09 0.29
C GLY A 8 -7.09 0.25 -0.82
N ALA A 9 -7.88 -0.14 -1.83
CA ALA A 9 -7.39 -0.88 -2.99
C ALA A 9 -6.39 -0.06 -3.82
N LEU A 10 -6.68 1.21 -4.07
CA LEU A 10 -5.78 2.13 -4.79
C LEU A 10 -4.44 2.31 -4.06
N MET A 11 -4.46 2.46 -2.73
CA MET A 11 -3.25 2.57 -1.92
C MET A 11 -2.36 1.32 -2.00
N CYS A 12 -2.96 0.13 -1.98
CA CYS A 12 -2.21 -1.12 -2.17
C CYS A 12 -1.61 -1.23 -3.59
N ILE A 13 -2.38 -0.90 -4.64
CA ILE A 13 -1.91 -0.92 -6.03
C ILE A 13 -0.76 0.08 -6.21
N TYR A 14 -0.87 1.26 -5.59
CA TYR A 14 0.15 2.29 -5.63
C TYR A 14 1.45 1.84 -4.94
N GLY A 15 1.37 1.22 -3.77
CA GLY A 15 2.53 0.66 -3.06
C GLY A 15 3.29 -0.39 -3.90
N VAL A 16 2.56 -1.32 -4.54
CA VAL A 16 3.15 -2.32 -5.43
C VAL A 16 3.77 -1.68 -6.69
N SER A 17 3.11 -0.68 -7.27
CA SER A 17 3.61 0.01 -8.47
C SER A 17 4.88 0.82 -8.18
N LEU A 18 4.95 1.49 -7.04
CA LEU A 18 6.16 2.13 -6.53
C LEU A 18 7.27 1.12 -6.33
N TYR A 19 6.96 -0.02 -5.70
CA TYR A 19 7.92 -1.08 -5.51
C TYR A 19 8.54 -1.52 -6.84
N ILE A 20 7.73 -1.89 -7.83
CA ILE A 20 8.21 -2.35 -9.14
C ILE A 20 9.02 -1.26 -9.87
N LYS A 21 8.54 -0.01 -9.86
CA LYS A 21 9.17 1.09 -10.61
C LYS A 21 10.55 1.47 -10.08
N TYR A 22 10.75 1.36 -8.77
CA TYR A 22 11.97 1.81 -8.12
C TYR A 22 12.91 0.66 -7.72
N PHE A 23 12.42 -0.58 -7.67
CA PHE A 23 13.23 -1.78 -7.38
C PHE A 23 14.42 -1.93 -8.33
N GLN A 24 14.25 -1.63 -9.63
CA GLN A 24 15.35 -1.74 -10.61
C GLN A 24 16.28 -0.51 -10.64
N LYS A 25 15.88 0.60 -10.02
CA LYS A 25 16.55 1.91 -10.19
C LYS A 25 17.38 2.34 -8.99
N LEU A 26 17.25 1.66 -7.85
CA LEU A 26 17.92 2.02 -6.61
C LEU A 26 19.06 1.06 -6.26
N SER A 27 20.19 1.64 -5.86
CA SER A 27 21.32 0.94 -5.24
C SER A 27 20.85 0.13 -4.02
N GLU A 28 21.45 -1.04 -3.79
CA GLU A 28 21.06 -2.04 -2.77
C GLU A 28 20.73 -1.45 -1.38
N GLY A 29 21.39 -0.38 -0.95
CA GLY A 29 21.14 0.27 0.33
C GLY A 29 19.75 0.92 0.47
N TRP A 30 19.15 1.39 -0.62
CA TRP A 30 17.82 2.00 -0.61
C TRP A 30 16.68 1.01 -0.86
N ASN A 31 17.02 -0.22 -1.27
CA ASN A 31 16.03 -1.26 -1.55
C ASN A 31 15.26 -1.66 -0.28
N ILE A 32 15.96 -1.72 0.87
CA ILE A 32 15.36 -1.98 2.19
C ILE A 32 14.34 -0.89 2.53
N THR A 33 14.72 0.39 2.38
CA THR A 33 13.82 1.51 2.64
C THR A 33 12.58 1.45 1.77
N LEU A 34 12.73 1.07 0.50
CA LEU A 34 11.62 0.99 -0.44
C LEU A 34 10.67 -0.19 -0.15
N HIS A 35 11.22 -1.32 0.29
CA HIS A 35 10.46 -2.45 0.82
C HIS A 35 9.62 -2.04 2.03
N PHE A 36 10.23 -1.34 3.00
CA PHE A 36 9.51 -0.84 4.18
C PHE A 36 8.40 0.15 3.78
N LEU A 37 8.69 1.07 2.86
CA LEU A 37 7.71 2.05 2.39
C LEU A 37 6.51 1.38 1.71
N SER A 38 6.77 0.41 0.82
CA SER A 38 5.74 -0.38 0.14
C SER A 38 4.91 -1.20 1.12
N ALA A 39 5.56 -1.86 2.08
CA ALA A 39 4.88 -2.62 3.12
C ALA A 39 3.98 -1.73 3.98
N SER A 40 4.45 -0.54 4.40
CA SER A 40 3.66 0.42 5.16
C SER A 40 2.41 0.89 4.40
N LEU A 41 2.55 1.20 3.10
CA LEU A 41 1.42 1.58 2.24
C LEU A 41 0.36 0.46 2.14
N CYS A 42 0.79 -0.79 2.01
CA CYS A 42 -0.11 -1.94 2.01
C CYS A 42 -0.81 -2.15 3.36
N ILE A 43 -0.12 -1.99 4.49
CA ILE A 43 -0.71 -2.11 5.84
C ILE A 43 -1.79 -1.05 6.06
N ILE A 44 -1.53 0.19 5.63
CA ILE A 44 -2.51 1.29 5.71
C ILE A 44 -3.72 0.98 4.82
N GLY A 45 -3.49 0.52 3.59
CA GLY A 45 -4.56 0.12 2.66
C GLY A 45 -5.46 -0.99 3.23
N ILE A 46 -4.88 -2.03 3.81
CA ILE A 46 -5.61 -3.12 4.47
C ILE A 46 -6.36 -2.61 5.70
N SER A 47 -5.76 -1.74 6.52
CA SER A 47 -6.40 -1.18 7.71
C SER A 47 -7.65 -0.36 7.35
N LEU A 48 -7.61 0.41 6.25
CA LEU A 48 -8.76 1.15 5.74
C LEU A 48 -9.87 0.21 5.25
N ILE A 49 -9.52 -0.91 4.61
CA ILE A 49 -10.48 -1.94 4.18
C ILE A 49 -11.14 -2.61 5.40
N ILE A 50 -10.36 -2.95 6.44
CA ILE A 50 -10.88 -3.56 7.68
C ILE A 50 -11.82 -2.59 8.40
N GLN A 51 -11.45 -1.31 8.54
CA GLN A 51 -12.33 -0.29 9.11
C GLN A 51 -13.62 -0.12 8.31
N ALA A 52 -13.53 -0.12 6.97
CA ALA A 52 -14.69 -0.05 6.11
C ALA A 52 -15.64 -1.25 6.30
N ARG A 53 -15.12 -2.46 6.52
CA ARG A 53 -15.95 -3.62 6.88
C ARG A 53 -16.61 -3.47 8.24
N ARG A 54 -15.88 -2.99 9.26
CA ARG A 54 -16.44 -2.77 10.60
C ARG A 54 -17.55 -1.72 10.61
N THR A 55 -17.52 -0.74 9.70
CA THR A 55 -18.56 0.29 9.60
C THR A 55 -19.83 -0.22 8.87
N LEU A 56 -19.75 -1.38 8.21
CA LEU A 56 -20.85 -2.02 7.48
C LEU A 56 -21.62 -3.06 8.33
N LYS A 57 -21.10 -3.39 9.51
CA LYS A 57 -21.69 -4.32 10.49
C LYS A 57 -22.32 -3.52 11.62
#